data_AF-B7QIJ1-F1
#
_entry.id   AF-B7QIJ1-F1
#
_cell.length_a   1.000
_cell.length_b   1.000
_cell.length_c   1.000
_cell.angle_alpha   90.00
_cell.angle_beta   90.00
_cell.angle_gamma   90.00
#
_symmetry.space_group_name_H-M   'P 1'
#
loop_
_entity.id
_entity.type
_entity.pdbx_description
1 polymer ?
#
loop_
_entity_poly.entity_id
_entity_poly.type
_entity_poly.pdbx_seq_one_letter_code
_entity_poly.pdbx_strand_id
1 'polypeptide(L)'
;YDEAPAFLRQNPFIRGGYRVFYTPKQCLRSLFEWNNETLNIWTHLAGMVLFSGVLVHDVSTRLPIAQASATDSLILVSTCCAYITTLSLSVLYHTFNCQSRRAYERLLQYDIAGVSLSLWATFASGVFLAFDNYPSLRVIYILLEGVLLVLAIAKKGHAAASFLVLECRFPERAWPGRHDIVGASHQIWHVLVVLMTLWWH
;
A
#
# COMPACT_ATOMS: atom_id res chain seq x y z
N TYR A 1 -21.58 -12.96 -4.92
CA TYR A 1 -21.44 -12.16 -3.68
C TYR A 1 -22.12 -12.86 -2.52
N ASP A 2 -23.40 -13.22 -2.64
CA ASP A 2 -24.15 -13.83 -1.54
C ASP A 2 -23.59 -15.18 -1.07
N GLU A 3 -23.01 -15.95 -1.99
CA GLU A 3 -22.32 -17.22 -1.74
C GLU A 3 -20.94 -17.05 -1.08
N ALA A 4 -20.34 -15.85 -1.10
CA ALA A 4 -19.03 -15.62 -0.53
C ALA A 4 -19.09 -15.53 1.01
N PRO A 5 -18.07 -16.02 1.74
CA PRO A 5 -17.98 -15.86 3.18
C PRO A 5 -18.05 -14.39 3.61
N ALA A 6 -18.68 -14.11 4.76
CA ALA A 6 -18.91 -12.76 5.25
C ALA A 6 -17.64 -11.88 5.34
N PHE A 7 -16.48 -12.48 5.58
CA PHE A 7 -15.22 -11.74 5.68
C PHE A 7 -14.72 -11.17 4.35
N LEU A 8 -15.11 -11.75 3.22
CA LEU A 8 -14.78 -11.27 1.88
C LEU A 8 -15.82 -10.28 1.34
N ARG A 9 -17.01 -10.21 1.95
CA ARG A 9 -18.13 -9.37 1.53
C ARG A 9 -18.05 -7.93 2.08
N GLN A 10 -16.92 -7.24 1.83
CA GLN A 10 -16.73 -5.85 2.27
C GLN A 10 -17.39 -4.83 1.35
N ASN A 11 -17.47 -5.13 0.05
CA ASN A 11 -18.03 -4.26 -0.97
C ASN A 11 -19.27 -4.90 -1.61
N PRO A 12 -20.50 -4.43 -1.31
CA PRO A 12 -21.73 -5.01 -1.85
C PRO A 12 -21.93 -4.73 -3.35
N PHE A 13 -21.12 -3.85 -3.94
CA PHE A 13 -21.19 -3.53 -5.36
C PHE A 13 -20.37 -4.49 -6.25
N ILE A 14 -19.44 -5.24 -5.65
CA ILE A 14 -18.68 -6.29 -6.31
C ILE A 14 -19.47 -7.60 -6.23
N ARG A 15 -19.95 -8.11 -7.37
CA ARG A 15 -20.91 -9.22 -7.40
C ARG A 15 -20.29 -10.59 -7.67
N GLY A 16 -19.16 -10.64 -8.37
CA GLY A 16 -18.48 -11.86 -8.80
C GLY A 16 -16.95 -11.79 -8.69
N GLY A 17 -16.30 -12.82 -9.23
CA GLY A 17 -14.83 -12.91 -9.28
C GLY A 17 -14.15 -13.28 -7.96
N TYR A 18 -14.89 -13.63 -6.91
CA TYR A 18 -14.34 -13.98 -5.61
C TYR A 18 -13.59 -15.32 -5.62
N ARG A 19 -12.40 -15.33 -5.02
CA ARG A 19 -11.68 -16.55 -4.64
C ARG A 19 -12.09 -16.95 -3.22
N VAL A 20 -12.39 -18.22 -2.99
CA VAL A 20 -12.94 -18.68 -1.71
C VAL A 20 -12.24 -19.96 -1.26
N PHE A 21 -11.63 -19.92 -0.07
CA PHE A 21 -10.95 -21.05 0.58
C PHE A 21 -9.87 -21.71 -0.30
N TYR A 22 -9.15 -20.91 -1.07
CA TYR A 22 -8.02 -21.40 -1.88
C TYR A 22 -6.88 -21.88 -0.96
N THR A 23 -6.21 -22.95 -1.35
CA THR A 23 -4.92 -23.36 -0.78
C THR A 23 -3.82 -22.36 -1.16
N PRO A 24 -2.67 -22.31 -0.46
CA PRO A 24 -1.55 -21.44 -0.85
C PRO A 24 -1.10 -21.61 -2.31
N LYS A 25 -1.09 -22.84 -2.81
CA LYS A 25 -0.76 -23.13 -4.22
C LYS A 25 -1.80 -22.54 -5.18
N GLN A 26 -3.09 -22.63 -4.84
CA GLN A 26 -4.16 -22.02 -5.64
C GLN A 26 -4.10 -20.50 -5.60
N CYS A 27 -3.78 -19.88 -4.44
CA CYS A 27 -3.54 -18.45 -4.35
C CYS A 27 -2.43 -17.98 -5.31
N LEU A 28 -1.29 -18.68 -5.33
CA LEU A 28 -0.19 -18.37 -6.24
C LEU A 28 -0.55 -18.59 -7.71
N ARG A 29 -1.29 -19.66 -8.02
CA ARG A 29 -1.79 -19.90 -9.37
C ARG A 29 -2.74 -18.79 -9.83
N SER A 30 -3.57 -18.28 -8.91
CA SER A 30 -4.56 -17.23 -9.21
C SER A 30 -3.96 -15.87 -9.56
N LEU A 31 -2.63 -15.69 -9.40
CA LEU A 31 -1.91 -14.54 -9.96
C LEU A 31 -2.10 -14.43 -11.49
N PHE A 32 -2.33 -15.56 -12.16
CA PHE A 32 -2.51 -15.64 -13.61
C PHE A 32 -3.95 -15.94 -14.01
N GLU A 33 -4.91 -15.77 -13.09
CA GLU A 33 -6.33 -15.99 -13.31
C GLU A 33 -7.11 -14.68 -13.14
N TRP A 34 -8.18 -14.49 -13.91
CA TRP A 34 -9.05 -13.33 -13.78
C TRP A 34 -9.97 -13.49 -12.57
N ASN A 35 -9.83 -12.58 -11.60
CA ASN A 35 -10.60 -12.54 -10.37
C ASN A 35 -10.67 -11.08 -9.86
N ASN A 36 -11.47 -10.83 -8.84
CA ASN A 36 -11.70 -9.48 -8.32
C ASN A 36 -10.47 -8.84 -7.63
N GLU A 37 -9.42 -9.62 -7.40
CA GLU A 37 -8.16 -9.17 -6.81
C GLU A 37 -7.03 -9.05 -7.83
N THR A 38 -7.22 -9.50 -9.08
CA THR A 38 -6.16 -9.56 -10.11
C THR A 38 -5.46 -8.20 -10.26
N LEU A 39 -6.20 -7.12 -10.48
CA LEU A 39 -5.57 -5.80 -10.64
C LEU A 39 -5.05 -5.21 -9.34
N ASN A 40 -5.63 -5.53 -8.18
CA ASN A 40 -5.09 -5.10 -6.87
C ASN A 40 -3.69 -5.69 -6.67
N ILE A 41 -3.50 -6.96 -7.05
CA ILE A 41 -2.21 -7.66 -6.98
C ILE A 41 -1.23 -7.07 -8.01
N TRP A 42 -1.60 -7.04 -9.29
CA TRP A 42 -0.67 -6.69 -10.37
C TRP A 42 -0.22 -5.24 -10.35
N THR A 43 -1.07 -4.30 -9.94
CA THR A 43 -0.70 -2.88 -9.82
C THR A 43 0.38 -2.67 -8.76
N HIS A 44 0.24 -3.26 -7.58
CA HIS A 44 1.25 -3.19 -6.53
C HIS A 44 2.48 -4.06 -6.81
N LEU A 45 2.34 -5.19 -7.50
CA LEU A 45 3.49 -6.00 -7.95
C LEU A 45 4.34 -5.22 -8.97
N ALA A 46 3.70 -4.57 -9.94
CA ALA A 46 4.39 -3.69 -10.90
C ALA A 46 5.06 -2.52 -10.20
N GLY A 47 4.36 -1.87 -9.26
CA GLY A 47 4.94 -0.82 -8.40
C GLY A 47 6.16 -1.32 -7.63
N MET A 48 6.10 -2.51 -7.03
CA MET A 48 7.21 -3.08 -6.26
C MET A 48 8.45 -3.28 -7.12
N VAL A 49 8.28 -3.79 -8.35
CA VAL A 49 9.38 -3.94 -9.32
C VAL A 49 9.93 -2.58 -9.73
N LEU A 50 9.06 -1.62 -10.03
CA LEU A 50 9.44 -0.25 -10.38
C LEU A 50 10.29 0.40 -9.28
N PHE A 51 9.81 0.41 -8.03
CA PHE A 51 10.52 1.03 -6.90
C PHE A 51 11.81 0.28 -6.52
N SER A 52 11.86 -1.03 -6.75
CA SER A 52 13.12 -1.77 -6.64
C SER A 52 14.15 -1.28 -7.67
N GLY A 53 13.71 -1.05 -8.92
CA GLY A 53 14.55 -0.47 -9.96
C GLY A 53 14.98 0.96 -9.67
N VAL A 54 14.07 1.79 -9.15
CA VAL A 54 14.35 3.16 -8.70
C VAL A 54 15.42 3.16 -7.60
N LEU A 55 15.26 2.33 -6.57
CA LEU A 55 16.24 2.21 -5.49
C LEU A 55 17.63 1.80 -6.01
N VAL A 56 17.68 0.82 -6.92
CA VAL A 56 18.94 0.40 -7.54
C VAL A 56 19.56 1.55 -8.34
N HIS A 57 18.75 2.27 -9.13
CA HIS A 57 19.22 3.43 -9.89
C HIS A 57 19.75 4.53 -8.96
N ASP A 58 19.07 4.84 -7.87
CA ASP A 58 19.50 5.91 -6.97
C ASP A 58 20.81 5.59 -6.27
N VAL A 59 20.94 4.35 -5.77
CA VAL A 59 22.15 3.88 -5.10
C VAL A 59 23.32 3.77 -6.07
N SER A 60 23.09 3.30 -7.29
CA SER A 60 24.16 3.08 -8.27
C SER A 60 24.57 4.33 -9.05
N THR A 61 23.67 5.32 -9.20
CA THR A 61 23.92 6.49 -10.05
C THR A 61 23.66 7.82 -9.36
N ARG A 62 22.44 8.08 -8.86
CA ARG A 62 22.06 9.42 -8.36
C ARG A 62 22.88 9.82 -7.13
N LEU A 63 22.95 8.98 -6.11
CA LEU A 63 23.64 9.29 -4.86
C LEU A 63 25.16 9.50 -5.07
N PRO A 64 25.87 8.64 -5.84
CA PRO A 64 27.27 8.89 -6.19
C PRO A 64 27.50 10.18 -6.98
N ILE A 65 26.68 10.44 -8.01
CA ILE A 65 26.83 11.65 -8.86
C ILE A 65 26.57 12.92 -8.05
N ALA A 66 25.57 12.90 -7.18
CA ALA A 66 25.23 14.02 -6.30
C ALA A 66 26.22 14.20 -5.14
N GLN A 67 27.14 13.25 -4.91
CA GLN A 67 28.02 13.21 -3.74
C GLN A 67 27.22 13.35 -2.43
N ALA A 68 26.08 12.66 -2.38
CA ALA A 68 25.12 12.78 -1.29
C ALA A 68 25.76 12.41 0.06
N SER A 69 25.35 13.10 1.13
CA SER A 69 25.81 12.75 2.47
C SER A 69 25.30 11.35 2.87
N ALA A 70 25.95 10.74 3.86
CA ALA A 70 25.49 9.46 4.40
C ALA A 70 24.07 9.55 4.98
N THR A 71 23.70 10.72 5.53
CA THR A 71 22.38 10.96 6.09
C THR A 71 21.32 11.06 5.00
N ASP A 72 21.57 11.83 3.94
CA ASP A 72 20.64 11.95 2.81
C ASP A 72 20.43 10.60 2.12
N SER A 73 21.53 9.85 1.96
CA SER A 73 21.50 8.49 1.42
C SER A 73 20.65 7.56 2.28
N LEU A 74 20.80 7.62 3.61
CA LEU A 74 20.03 6.80 4.54
C LEU A 74 18.53 7.13 4.48
N ILE A 75 18.18 8.42 4.40
CA ILE A 75 16.79 8.87 4.33
C ILE A 75 16.15 8.41 3.02
N LEU A 76 16.81 8.62 1.88
CA LEU A 76 16.30 8.19 0.58
C LEU A 76 16.10 6.66 0.53
N VAL A 77 17.13 5.90 0.90
CA VAL A 77 17.09 4.43 0.87
C VAL A 77 16.03 3.89 1.82
N SER A 78 15.94 4.40 3.06
CA SER A 78 14.93 3.96 4.02
C SER A 78 13.50 4.26 3.55
N THR A 79 13.30 5.42 2.90
CA THR A 79 11.98 5.79 2.36
C THR A 79 11.59 4.89 1.18
N CYS A 80 12.51 4.63 0.24
CA CYS A 80 12.29 3.67 -0.84
C CYS A 80 12.00 2.26 -0.32
N CYS A 81 12.74 1.79 0.70
CA CYS A 81 12.51 0.50 1.35
C CYS A 81 11.12 0.44 2.02
N ALA A 82 10.64 1.53 2.61
CA ALA A 82 9.30 1.61 3.19
C ALA A 82 8.21 1.47 2.09
N TYR A 83 8.39 2.08 0.92
CA TYR A 83 7.49 1.91 -0.22
C TYR A 83 7.47 0.47 -0.74
N ILE A 84 8.65 -0.13 -0.97
CA ILE A 84 8.76 -1.53 -1.42
C ILE A 84 8.09 -2.48 -0.41
N THR A 85 8.30 -2.25 0.89
CA THR A 85 7.67 -3.04 1.96
C THR A 85 6.15 -2.91 1.91
N THR A 86 5.63 -1.71 1.76
CA THR A 86 4.18 -1.44 1.66
C THR A 86 3.55 -2.20 0.49
N LEU A 87 4.15 -2.08 -0.70
CA LEU A 87 3.67 -2.74 -1.91
C LEU A 87 3.73 -4.26 -1.77
N SER A 88 4.80 -4.79 -1.14
CA SER A 88 4.95 -6.22 -0.87
C SER A 88 3.87 -6.76 0.09
N LEU A 89 3.62 -6.07 1.20
CA LEU A 89 2.59 -6.46 2.17
C LEU A 89 1.20 -6.44 1.55
N SER A 90 0.93 -5.47 0.68
CA SER A 90 -0.31 -5.38 -0.06
C SER A 90 -0.48 -6.52 -1.08
N VAL A 91 0.57 -6.85 -1.85
CA VAL A 91 0.56 -8.01 -2.75
C VAL A 91 0.30 -9.29 -1.97
N LEU A 92 0.91 -9.47 -0.80
CA LEU A 92 0.68 -10.63 0.07
C LEU A 92 -0.78 -10.69 0.55
N TYR A 93 -1.33 -9.57 1.02
CA TYR A 93 -2.73 -9.51 1.43
C TYR A 93 -3.65 -9.89 0.28
N HIS A 94 -3.59 -9.19 -0.85
CA HIS A 94 -4.48 -9.45 -1.97
C HIS A 94 -4.28 -10.83 -2.58
N THR A 95 -3.09 -11.43 -2.51
CA THR A 95 -2.88 -12.81 -2.99
C THR A 95 -3.55 -13.85 -2.08
N PHE A 96 -3.47 -13.69 -0.75
CA PHE A 96 -3.82 -14.72 0.22
C PHE A 96 -5.06 -14.42 1.08
N ASN A 97 -5.75 -13.30 0.86
CA ASN A 97 -6.94 -12.89 1.64
C ASN A 97 -8.09 -13.91 1.58
N CYS A 98 -8.14 -14.77 0.57
CA CYS A 98 -9.20 -15.74 0.33
C CYS A 98 -9.05 -17.06 1.12
N GLN A 99 -7.94 -17.30 1.81
CA GLN A 99 -7.64 -18.61 2.42
C GLN A 99 -8.52 -18.91 3.64
N SER A 100 -8.64 -17.95 4.56
CA SER A 100 -9.39 -18.10 5.81
C SER A 100 -9.60 -16.74 6.46
N ARG A 101 -10.56 -16.65 7.39
CA ARG A 101 -10.79 -15.44 8.20
C ARG A 101 -9.51 -14.97 8.91
N ARG A 102 -8.75 -15.90 9.50
CA ARG A 102 -7.50 -15.59 10.22
C ARG A 102 -6.38 -15.08 9.30
N ALA A 103 -6.30 -15.58 8.06
CA ALA A 103 -5.34 -15.10 7.08
C ALA A 103 -5.73 -13.68 6.62
N TYR A 104 -7.01 -13.50 6.28
CA TYR A 104 -7.58 -12.20 5.91
C TYR A 104 -7.28 -11.11 6.95
N GLU A 105 -7.62 -11.35 8.23
CA GLU A 105 -7.47 -10.34 9.29
C GLU A 105 -6.01 -9.98 9.56
N ARG A 106 -5.12 -10.98 9.61
CA ARG A 106 -3.70 -10.74 9.89
C ARG A 106 -3.00 -10.03 8.73
N LEU A 107 -3.24 -10.47 7.50
CA LEU A 107 -2.62 -9.86 6.34
C LEU A 107 -3.17 -8.45 6.09
N LEU A 108 -4.46 -8.20 6.37
CA LEU A 108 -5.03 -6.85 6.33
C LEU A 108 -4.35 -5.93 7.34
N GLN A 109 -4.06 -6.41 8.56
CA GLN A 109 -3.31 -5.63 9.55
C GLN A 109 -1.90 -5.29 9.07
N TYR A 110 -1.22 -6.23 8.42
CA TYR A 110 0.11 -5.96 7.86
C TYR A 110 0.07 -4.99 6.68
N ASP A 111 -0.91 -5.10 5.79
CA ASP A 111 -1.10 -4.17 4.68
C ASP A 111 -1.31 -2.73 5.19
N ILE A 112 -2.20 -2.55 6.17
CA ILE A 112 -2.44 -1.26 6.84
C ILE A 112 -1.17 -0.75 7.53
N ALA A 113 -0.41 -1.62 8.20
CA ALA A 113 0.86 -1.24 8.84
C ALA A 113 1.89 -0.79 7.81
N GLY A 114 1.94 -1.42 6.63
CA GLY A 114 2.77 -1.00 5.50
C GLY A 114 2.43 0.42 5.04
N VAL A 115 1.15 0.70 4.75
CA VAL A 115 0.68 2.04 4.37
C VAL A 115 1.06 3.08 5.43
N SER A 116 0.94 2.72 6.70
CA SER A 116 1.29 3.61 7.81
C SER A 116 2.79 3.90 7.84
N LEU A 117 3.64 2.89 7.63
CA LEU A 117 5.10 3.02 7.58
C LEU A 117 5.57 3.90 6.41
N SER A 118 5.04 3.69 5.20
CA SER A 118 5.41 4.49 4.04
C SER A 118 4.96 5.94 4.17
N LEU A 119 3.78 6.18 4.73
CA LEU A 119 3.30 7.54 4.99
C LEU A 119 4.23 8.27 5.98
N TRP A 120 4.62 7.61 7.08
CA TRP A 120 5.56 8.17 8.03
C TRP A 120 6.93 8.45 7.41
N ALA A 121 7.48 7.52 6.63
CA ALA A 121 8.77 7.72 5.96
C ALA A 121 8.74 8.91 4.97
N THR A 122 7.63 9.08 4.25
CA THR A 122 7.40 10.21 3.33
C THR A 122 7.39 11.54 4.05
N PHE A 123 6.67 11.63 5.18
CA PHE A 123 6.60 12.88 5.95
C PHE A 123 7.91 13.17 6.68
N ALA A 124 8.51 12.17 7.31
CA ALA A 124 9.77 12.32 8.05
C ALA A 124 10.91 12.81 7.13
N SER A 125 10.99 12.29 5.90
CA SER A 125 11.94 12.78 4.90
C SER A 125 11.63 14.21 4.44
N GLY A 126 10.36 14.54 4.21
CA GLY A 126 9.93 15.91 3.92
C GLY A 126 10.27 16.91 5.03
N VAL A 127 10.03 16.55 6.29
CA VAL A 127 10.38 17.35 7.48
C VAL A 127 11.88 17.50 7.60
N PHE A 128 12.64 16.44 7.33
CA PHE A 128 14.10 16.50 7.37
C PHE A 128 14.65 17.57 6.43
N LEU A 129 14.13 17.62 5.20
CA LEU A 129 14.51 18.61 4.19
C LEU A 129 13.98 20.02 4.53
N ALA A 130 12.74 20.14 5.00
CA ALA A 130 12.10 21.43 5.27
C ALA A 130 12.71 22.18 6.46
N PHE A 131 13.21 21.46 7.47
CA PHE A 131 13.74 22.04 8.71
C PHE A 131 15.26 21.86 8.86
N ASP A 132 16.01 21.81 7.76
CA ASP A 132 17.46 21.60 7.78
C ASP A 132 18.19 22.64 8.67
N ASN A 133 17.78 23.91 8.60
CA ASN A 133 18.33 24.99 9.43
C ASN A 133 17.79 25.05 10.86
N TYR A 134 16.82 24.18 11.23
CA TYR A 134 16.13 24.20 12.52
C TYR A 134 16.12 22.81 13.17
N PRO A 135 17.28 22.30 13.65
CA PRO A 135 17.43 20.92 14.10
C PRO A 135 16.52 20.53 15.27
N SER A 136 16.24 21.45 16.20
CA SER A 136 15.32 21.20 17.32
C SER A 136 13.88 21.00 16.85
N LEU A 137 13.40 21.84 15.91
CA LEU A 137 12.07 21.70 15.34
C LEU A 137 11.94 20.42 14.53
N ARG A 138 12.97 20.08 13.73
CA ARG A 138 13.03 18.83 12.96
C ARG A 138 12.78 17.61 13.84
N VAL A 139 13.49 17.49 14.97
CA VAL A 139 13.31 16.36 15.90
C VAL A 139 11.91 16.35 16.52
N ILE A 140 11.39 17.51 16.92
CA ILE A 140 10.05 17.61 17.50
C ILE A 140 8.97 17.13 16.51
N TYR A 141 9.03 17.57 15.25
CA TYR A 141 8.06 17.15 14.23
C TYR A 141 8.16 15.66 13.90
N ILE A 142 9.37 15.12 13.73
CA ILE A 142 9.56 13.67 13.47
C ILE A 142 9.04 12.82 14.65
N LEU A 143 9.28 13.23 15.89
CA LEU A 143 8.76 12.54 17.08
C LEU A 143 7.24 12.62 17.16
N LEU A 144 6.65 13.79 16.88
CA LEU A 144 5.21 13.97 16.86
C LEU A 144 4.56 13.06 15.81
N GLU A 145 5.12 12.99 14.61
CA GLU A 145 4.68 12.07 13.56
C GLU A 145 4.80 10.61 13.98
N GLY A 146 5.90 10.23 14.64
CA GLY A 146 6.08 8.88 15.20
C GLY A 146 5.02 8.52 16.24
N VAL A 147 4.65 9.47 17.11
CA VAL A 147 3.56 9.28 18.07
C VAL A 147 2.21 9.12 17.36
N LEU A 148 1.91 9.98 16.37
CA LEU A 148 0.68 9.88 15.58
C LEU A 148 0.58 8.53 14.85
N LEU A 149 1.69 8.04 14.29
CA LEU A 149 1.78 6.72 13.66
C LEU A 149 1.45 5.60 14.65
N VAL A 150 2.09 5.59 15.83
CA VAL A 150 1.85 4.58 16.86
C VAL A 150 0.39 4.61 17.32
N LEU A 151 -0.19 5.80 17.49
CA LEU A 151 -1.60 5.95 17.86
C LEU A 151 -2.54 5.45 16.75
N ALA A 152 -2.22 5.69 15.49
CA ALA A 152 -2.99 5.20 14.34
C ALA A 152 -2.96 3.66 14.26
N ILE A 153 -1.81 3.03 14.51
CA ILE A 153 -1.66 1.57 14.54
C ILE A 153 -2.31 0.95 15.79
N ALA A 154 -2.15 1.59 16.96
CA ALA A 154 -2.65 1.09 18.24
C ALA A 154 -4.17 1.16 18.36
N LYS A 155 -4.83 2.14 17.72
CA LYS A 155 -6.27 2.12 17.49
C LYS A 155 -6.57 1.04 16.45
N LYS A 156 -6.64 -0.21 16.90
CA LYS A 156 -7.05 -1.38 16.10
C LYS A 156 -8.38 -1.08 15.40
N GLY A 157 -8.31 -0.61 14.16
CA GLY A 157 -9.44 -0.42 13.29
C GLY A 157 -10.00 1.00 13.25
N HIS A 158 -10.13 1.49 12.01
CA HIS A 158 -11.11 2.49 11.54
C HIS A 158 -10.73 3.98 11.50
N ALA A 159 -9.49 4.40 11.80
CA ALA A 159 -9.13 5.81 11.65
C ALA A 159 -8.08 6.04 10.55
N ALA A 160 -8.55 6.53 9.40
CA ALA A 160 -7.85 7.44 8.49
C ALA A 160 -6.84 6.91 7.43
N ALA A 161 -7.14 5.81 6.71
CA ALA A 161 -6.35 5.42 5.53
C ALA A 161 -7.22 5.03 4.31
N SER A 162 -8.32 5.74 4.08
CA SER A 162 -9.27 5.48 2.98
C SER A 162 -10.09 6.73 2.64
N PHE A 163 -9.54 7.93 2.77
CA PHE A 163 -10.33 9.13 2.57
C PHE A 163 -10.47 9.45 1.08
N LEU A 164 -11.74 9.50 0.64
CA LEU A 164 -12.30 9.96 -0.65
C LEU A 164 -12.53 8.90 -1.76
N VAL A 165 -11.60 8.00 -2.09
CA VAL A 165 -11.85 7.02 -3.19
C VAL A 165 -12.58 5.75 -2.70
N LEU A 166 -12.26 5.29 -1.49
CA LEU A 166 -12.76 4.03 -0.93
C LEU A 166 -14.15 4.13 -0.29
N GLU A 167 -14.55 5.30 0.19
CA GLU A 167 -15.91 5.50 0.70
C GLU A 167 -16.94 5.75 -0.41
N CYS A 168 -16.54 6.49 -1.46
CA CYS A 168 -17.41 6.74 -2.59
C CYS A 168 -17.71 5.44 -3.36
N ARG A 169 -16.75 4.50 -3.40
CA ARG A 169 -16.86 3.21 -4.12
C ARG A 169 -17.28 3.41 -5.58
N PHE A 170 -16.79 4.48 -6.19
CA PHE A 170 -17.07 4.81 -7.58
C PHE A 170 -15.91 4.27 -8.45
N PRO A 171 -16.20 3.62 -9.60
CA PRO A 171 -17.48 3.53 -10.31
C PRO A 171 -18.40 2.36 -9.93
N GLU A 172 -17.96 1.39 -9.12
CA GLU A 172 -18.74 0.16 -8.89
C GLU A 172 -20.09 0.41 -8.20
N ARG A 173 -20.21 1.46 -7.39
CA ARG A 173 -21.47 1.90 -6.79
C ARG A 173 -22.50 2.35 -7.82
N ALA A 174 -22.05 3.02 -8.89
CA ALA A 174 -22.94 3.48 -9.96
C ALA A 174 -23.35 2.33 -10.89
N TRP A 175 -22.47 1.35 -11.10
CA TRP A 175 -22.74 0.17 -11.92
C TRP A 175 -22.29 -1.13 -11.24
N PRO A 176 -23.09 -1.65 -10.29
CA PRO A 176 -22.75 -2.86 -9.55
C PRO A 176 -22.61 -4.07 -10.47
N GLY A 177 -21.58 -4.90 -10.26
CA GLY A 177 -21.28 -6.06 -11.09
C GLY A 177 -20.45 -5.77 -12.35
N ARG A 178 -20.42 -4.52 -12.86
CA ARG A 178 -19.65 -4.19 -14.07
C ARG A 178 -18.15 -4.04 -13.83
N HIS A 179 -17.79 -3.71 -12.60
CA HIS A 179 -16.40 -3.43 -12.20
C HIS A 179 -15.86 -4.52 -11.27
N ASP A 180 -16.38 -5.75 -11.38
CA ASP A 180 -16.02 -6.85 -10.49
C ASP A 180 -14.55 -7.26 -10.62
N ILE A 181 -14.01 -7.16 -11.83
CA ILE A 181 -12.64 -7.59 -12.16
C ILE A 181 -11.76 -6.39 -12.54
N VAL A 182 -12.32 -5.37 -13.20
CA VAL A 182 -11.57 -4.21 -13.73
C VAL A 182 -12.29 -2.91 -13.43
N GLY A 183 -11.53 -1.90 -13.02
CA GLY A 183 -11.98 -0.52 -12.82
C GLY A 183 -12.70 -0.26 -11.49
N ALA A 184 -12.60 -1.16 -10.51
CA ALA A 184 -13.14 -0.90 -9.17
C ALA A 184 -12.35 0.23 -8.46
N SER A 185 -12.99 0.96 -7.55
CA SER A 185 -12.37 2.08 -6.84
C SER A 185 -11.09 1.68 -6.09
N HIS A 186 -11.07 0.47 -5.51
CA HIS A 186 -9.89 -0.07 -4.83
C HIS A 186 -8.71 -0.23 -5.80
N GLN A 187 -8.96 -0.73 -7.01
CA GLN A 187 -7.93 -0.86 -8.05
C GLN A 187 -7.41 0.50 -8.50
N ILE A 188 -8.29 1.49 -8.63
CA ILE A 188 -7.90 2.87 -8.94
C ILE A 188 -7.03 3.43 -7.83
N TRP A 189 -7.38 3.18 -6.56
CA TRP A 189 -6.58 3.59 -5.41
C TRP A 189 -5.17 2.99 -5.45
N HIS A 190 -5.02 1.70 -5.75
CA HIS A 190 -3.70 1.07 -5.90
C HIS A 190 -2.85 1.76 -6.98
N VAL A 191 -3.44 2.09 -8.13
CA VAL A 191 -2.73 2.84 -9.19
C VAL A 191 -2.32 4.23 -8.70
N LEU A 192 -3.22 4.95 -8.04
CA LEU A 192 -2.93 6.29 -7.50
C LEU A 192 -1.80 6.24 -6.46
N VAL A 193 -1.77 5.25 -5.57
CA VAL A 193 -0.69 5.09 -4.58
C VAL A 193 0.67 4.93 -5.27
N VAL A 194 0.76 4.11 -6.33
CA VAL A 194 2.01 3.95 -7.09
C VAL A 194 2.41 5.27 -7.77
N LEU A 195 1.46 5.97 -8.41
CA LEU A 195 1.73 7.23 -9.10
C LEU A 195 2.12 8.37 -8.14
N MET A 196 1.46 8.47 -6.97
CA MET A 196 1.76 9.47 -5.95
C MET A 196 3.14 9.23 -5.35
N THR A 197 3.48 7.98 -5.06
CA THR A 197 4.82 7.60 -4.60
C THR A 197 5.87 7.94 -5.66
N LEU A 198 5.55 7.74 -6.95
CA LEU A 198 6.49 8.04 -8.04
C LEU A 198 6.64 9.55 -8.26
N TRP A 199 5.58 10.33 -8.05
CA TRP A 199 5.63 11.79 -8.12
C TRP A 199 6.42 12.40 -6.96
N TRP A 200 6.37 11.77 -5.78
CA TRP A 200 7.15 12.20 -4.63
C TRP A 200 8.66 12.00 -4.83
N HIS A 201 9.05 10.96 -5.59
CA HIS A 201 10.44 10.62 -5.91
C HIS A 201 11.04 11.48 -7.04
#